data_AF-A0A933B6Z7-F1
#
_entry.id   AF-A0A933B6Z7-F1
#
_cell.length_a   1.000
_cell.length_b   1.000
_cell.length_c   1.000
_cell.angle_alpha   90.00
_cell.angle_beta   90.00
_cell.angle_gamma   90.00
#
_symmetry.space_group_name_H-M   'P 1'
#
loop_
_entity.id
_entity.type
_entity.pdbx_description
1 polymer ?
#
loop_
_entity_poly.entity_id
_entity_poly.type
_entity_poly.pdbx_seq_one_letter_code
_entity_poly.pdbx_strand_id
1 'polypeptide(L)'
;MIFWLKVLISSLVIAGASHLAGKKPVLAGFIVALPLVSVLSLALAYFEHRDMDKINPFAVSILAAVPLSLTFFIPFVANRWLRMNFFLTFFLGFICVGLAYGLAYWALALSADSGLHAEESEEAAFTGSYLRREVMTSKEELKKKLTPLQYRVTQENGTEKPFDNAYWNNHRQGIYVDVVSGEPLFSSTDKFESGTGWPSFTKPIEPENVTEKEDRSFFTRRTEVKSKRAHSHLGHVFNDGPAPTGLRYCINSASLRFIPKEDLEKEGYGRYWKLFEPIPK
;
A
#
# COMPACT_ATOMS: atom_id res chain seq x y z
N MET A 1 -2.75 40.42 5.26
CA MET A 1 -3.44 40.73 6.54
C MET A 1 -3.28 39.60 7.58
N ILE A 2 -3.47 38.34 7.21
CA ILE A 2 -3.44 37.18 8.13
C ILE A 2 -2.05 36.95 8.77
N PHE A 3 -0.93 37.20 8.08
CA PHE A 3 0.42 37.04 8.62
C PHE A 3 0.72 37.94 9.83
N TRP A 4 0.48 39.25 9.70
CA TRP A 4 0.76 40.23 10.77
C TRP A 4 -0.10 40.04 12.02
N LEU A 5 -1.32 39.54 11.86
CA LEU A 5 -2.19 39.16 12.98
C LEU A 5 -1.59 38.00 13.80
N LYS A 6 -1.01 36.98 13.14
CA LYS A 6 -0.33 35.85 13.83
C LYS A 6 0.87 36.33 14.65
N VAL A 7 1.67 37.24 14.08
CA VAL A 7 2.84 37.81 14.74
C VAL A 7 2.42 38.60 15.98
N LEU A 8 1.36 39.42 15.88
CA LEU A 8 0.85 40.22 16.99
C LEU A 8 0.30 39.37 18.13
N ILE A 9 -0.49 38.34 17.82
CA ILE A 9 -1.04 37.44 18.85
C ILE A 9 0.10 36.71 19.59
N SER A 10 1.09 36.22 18.84
CA SER A 10 2.24 35.51 19.41
C SER A 10 3.08 36.43 20.30
N SER A 11 3.33 37.68 19.87
CA SER A 11 4.11 38.63 20.66
C SER A 11 3.40 39.07 21.94
N LEU A 12 2.07 39.25 21.90
CA LEU A 12 1.26 39.57 23.09
C LEU A 12 1.26 38.44 24.12
N VAL A 13 1.14 37.19 23.68
CA VAL A 13 1.21 36.02 24.58
C VAL A 13 2.58 35.91 25.23
N ILE A 14 3.66 36.07 24.46
CA ILE A 14 5.04 36.03 24.97
C ILE A 14 5.29 37.16 25.98
N ALA A 15 4.92 38.40 25.63
CA ALA A 15 5.12 39.56 26.49
C ALA A 15 4.30 39.46 27.78
N GLY A 16 3.03 39.04 27.68
CA GLY A 16 2.14 38.84 28.83
C GLY A 16 2.64 37.75 29.77
N ALA A 17 3.05 36.60 29.23
CA ALA A 17 3.61 35.52 30.04
C ALA A 17 4.94 35.91 30.70
N SER A 18 5.81 36.62 29.98
CA SER A 18 7.08 37.13 30.53
C SER A 18 6.85 38.08 31.69
N HIS A 19 5.93 39.04 31.56
CA HIS A 19 5.55 39.94 32.65
C HIS A 19 4.98 39.19 33.87
N LEU A 20 4.19 38.14 33.61
CA LEU A 20 3.54 37.35 34.64
C LEU A 20 4.49 36.37 35.35
N ALA A 21 5.58 35.95 34.69
CA ALA A 21 6.54 34.97 35.21
C ALA A 21 7.13 35.38 36.57
N GLY A 22 7.35 36.68 36.79
CA GLY A 22 7.88 37.20 38.06
C GLY A 22 6.86 37.23 39.21
N LYS A 23 5.55 37.19 38.94
CA LYS A 23 4.48 37.30 39.94
C LYS A 23 3.71 36.00 40.17
N LYS A 24 3.44 35.25 39.09
CA LYS A 24 2.66 34.01 39.08
C LYS A 24 3.29 33.00 38.09
N PRO A 25 4.42 32.38 38.45
CA PRO A 25 5.20 31.54 37.52
C PRO A 25 4.43 30.32 37.01
N VAL A 26 3.60 29.69 37.85
CA VAL A 26 2.76 28.55 37.45
C VAL A 26 1.75 28.96 36.38
N LEU A 27 1.07 30.09 36.59
CA LEU A 27 0.08 30.61 35.64
C LEU A 27 0.73 31.06 34.33
N ALA A 28 1.90 31.70 34.40
CA ALA A 28 2.69 32.06 33.23
C ALA A 28 3.10 30.81 32.43
N GLY A 29 3.51 29.74 33.11
CA GLY A 29 3.84 28.45 32.50
C GLY A 29 2.64 27.82 31.79
N PHE A 30 1.46 27.78 32.41
CA PHE A 30 0.24 27.28 31.78
C PHE A 30 -0.12 28.04 30.51
N ILE A 31 -0.04 29.37 30.53
CA ILE A 31 -0.36 30.21 29.36
C ILE A 31 0.59 29.90 28.18
N VAL A 32 1.88 29.73 28.46
CA VAL A 32 2.89 29.43 27.42
C VAL A 32 2.79 28.00 26.91
N ALA A 33 2.36 27.05 27.76
CA ALA A 33 2.24 25.64 27.39
C ALA A 33 1.02 25.34 26.51
N LEU A 34 0.06 26.26 26.40
CA LEU A 34 -1.08 26.07 25.49
C LEU A 34 -0.57 26.00 24.04
N PRO A 35 -0.95 24.98 23.25
CA PRO A 35 -0.48 24.81 21.88
C PRO A 35 -1.20 25.76 20.90
N LEU A 36 -1.41 27.02 21.27
CA LEU A 36 -2.20 28.01 20.53
C LEU A 36 -1.68 28.20 19.10
N VAL A 37 -0.36 28.23 18.94
CA VAL A 37 0.29 28.33 17.62
C VAL A 37 0.02 27.09 16.78
N SER A 38 0.14 25.89 17.35
CA SER A 38 -0.14 24.62 16.64
C SER A 38 -1.61 24.49 16.25
N VAL A 39 -2.54 24.81 17.17
CA VAL A 39 -3.99 24.78 16.93
C VAL A 39 -4.37 25.77 15.83
N LEU A 40 -3.86 27.00 15.90
CA LEU A 40 -4.10 28.00 14.85
C LEU A 40 -3.50 27.59 13.51
N SER A 41 -2.32 26.96 13.52
CA SER A 41 -1.66 26.48 12.30
C SER A 41 -2.47 25.37 11.62
N LEU A 42 -3.00 24.43 12.40
CA LEU A 42 -3.89 23.37 11.91
C LEU A 42 -5.18 23.92 11.32
N ALA A 43 -5.84 24.84 12.04
CA ALA A 43 -7.08 25.47 11.57
C ALA A 43 -6.87 26.19 10.23
N LEU A 44 -5.75 26.93 10.11
CA LEU A 44 -5.44 27.67 8.88
C LEU A 44 -5.03 26.75 7.73
N ALA A 45 -4.24 25.70 7.99
CA ALA A 45 -3.91 24.71 6.98
C ALA A 45 -5.18 24.04 6.43
N TYR A 46 -6.17 23.74 7.29
CA TYR A 46 -7.45 23.21 6.85
C TYR A 46 -8.24 24.21 5.99
N PHE A 47 -8.27 25.49 6.37
CA PHE A 47 -8.92 26.51 5.55
C PHE A 47 -8.31 26.67 4.16
N GLU A 48 -7.01 26.40 4.02
CA GLU A 48 -6.28 26.48 2.74
C GLU A 48 -6.47 25.23 1.87
N HIS A 49 -6.38 24.03 2.45
CA HIS A 49 -6.39 22.79 1.67
C HIS A 49 -7.74 22.10 1.59
N ARG A 50 -8.64 22.31 2.56
CA ARG A 50 -9.97 21.67 2.66
C ARG A 50 -9.94 20.14 2.57
N ASP A 51 -8.81 19.53 2.91
CA ASP A 51 -8.52 18.11 2.67
C ASP A 51 -7.81 17.50 3.89
N MET A 52 -8.46 16.53 4.54
CA MET A 52 -7.95 15.91 5.77
C MET A 52 -6.69 15.07 5.53
N ASP A 53 -6.47 14.54 4.32
CA ASP A 53 -5.29 13.74 4.00
C ASP A 53 -4.01 14.57 4.03
N LYS A 54 -4.13 15.89 3.85
CA LYS A 54 -3.02 16.85 3.98
C LYS A 54 -2.84 17.38 5.40
N ILE A 55 -3.91 17.41 6.20
CA ILE A 55 -3.88 17.94 7.58
C ILE A 55 -3.40 16.89 8.57
N ASN A 56 -3.82 15.63 8.40
CA ASN A 56 -3.47 14.55 9.33
C ASN A 56 -1.95 14.35 9.47
N PRO A 57 -1.15 14.29 8.39
CA PRO A 57 0.31 14.19 8.51
C PRO A 57 0.91 15.35 9.29
N PHE A 58 0.44 16.57 9.04
CA PHE A 58 0.91 17.76 9.75
C PHE A 58 0.57 17.72 11.26
N ALA A 59 -0.64 17.28 11.62
CA ALA A 59 -1.04 17.10 13.01
C ALA A 59 -0.19 16.03 13.72
N VAL A 60 0.06 14.89 13.05
CA VAL A 60 0.94 13.82 13.56
C VAL A 60 2.37 14.32 13.73
N SER A 61 2.89 15.10 12.79
CA SER A 61 4.23 15.71 12.92
C SER A 61 4.33 16.63 14.13
N ILE A 62 3.31 17.46 14.39
CA ILE A 62 3.26 18.29 15.60
C ILE A 62 3.27 17.41 16.86
N LEU A 63 2.42 16.37 16.89
CA LEU A 63 2.30 15.47 18.03
C LEU A 63 3.63 14.74 18.33
N ALA A 64 4.37 14.34 17.31
CA ALA A 64 5.67 13.71 17.45
C ALA A 64 6.78 14.69 17.88
N ALA A 65 6.76 15.91 17.34
CA ALA A 65 7.79 16.93 17.57
C ALA A 65 7.71 17.58 18.96
N VAL A 66 6.51 17.82 19.48
CA VAL A 66 6.31 18.55 20.74
C VAL A 66 7.03 17.88 21.92
N PRO A 67 6.88 16.57 22.20
CA PRO A 67 7.60 15.91 23.29
C PRO A 67 9.13 16.04 23.18
N LEU A 68 9.67 15.96 21.96
CA LEU A 68 11.11 16.13 21.72
C LEU A 68 11.56 17.55 22.07
N SER A 69 10.77 18.57 21.72
CA SER A 69 11.07 19.96 22.06
C SER A 69 11.05 20.25 23.57
N LEU A 70 10.25 19.50 24.35
CA LEU A 70 10.19 19.66 25.81
C LEU A 70 11.50 19.29 26.51
N THR A 71 12.38 18.52 25.85
CA THR A 71 13.71 18.20 26.38
C THR A 71 14.58 19.44 26.61
N PHE A 72 14.25 20.57 25.98
CA PHE A 72 14.85 21.88 26.23
C PHE A 72 14.83 22.28 27.72
N PHE A 73 13.79 21.90 28.46
CA PHE A 73 13.62 22.28 29.86
C PHE A 73 14.37 21.37 30.84
N ILE A 74 14.97 20.26 30.37
CA ILE A 74 15.70 19.30 31.23
C ILE A 74 16.81 20.01 32.04
N PRO A 75 17.69 20.84 31.44
CA PRO A 75 18.72 21.54 32.19
C PRO A 75 18.16 22.51 33.23
N PHE A 76 17.03 23.18 32.95
CA PHE A 76 16.38 24.09 33.90
C PHE A 76 15.85 23.34 35.13
N VAL A 77 15.27 22.15 34.93
CA VAL A 77 14.82 21.28 36.02
C VAL A 77 16.01 20.72 36.80
N ALA A 78 17.11 20.38 36.11
CA ALA A 78 18.34 19.88 36.74
C ALA A 78 19.11 20.98 37.49
N ASN A 79 18.91 22.26 37.14
CA ASN A 79 19.66 23.37 37.71
C ASN A 79 19.41 23.57 39.22
N ARG A 80 18.32 23.02 39.76
CA ARG A 80 18.07 22.99 41.22
C ARG A 80 19.17 22.27 42.00
N TRP A 81 19.94 21.39 41.35
CA TRP A 81 21.07 20.68 41.94
C TRP A 81 22.43 21.17 41.42
N LEU A 82 22.50 21.52 40.13
CA LEU A 82 23.77 21.79 39.43
C LEU A 82 24.28 23.23 39.58
N ARG A 83 23.44 24.18 40.03
CA ARG A 83 23.82 25.59 40.28
C ARG A 83 24.56 26.28 39.13
N MET A 84 24.17 25.98 37.90
CA MET A 84 24.66 26.59 36.67
C MET A 84 24.07 27.99 36.46
N ASN A 85 24.79 28.84 35.71
CA ASN A 85 24.28 30.14 35.27
C ASN A 85 23.20 30.00 34.16
N PHE A 86 22.44 31.07 33.93
CA PHE A 86 21.34 31.07 32.96
C PHE A 86 21.80 30.71 31.54
N PHE A 87 22.88 31.34 31.05
CA PHE A 87 23.35 31.14 29.69
C PHE A 87 23.76 29.67 29.44
N LEU A 88 24.51 29.07 30.35
CA LEU A 88 24.90 27.67 30.26
C LEU A 88 23.67 26.75 30.26
N THR A 89 22.71 27.01 31.15
CA THR A 89 21.45 26.24 31.23
C THR A 89 20.65 26.34 29.92
N PHE A 90 20.57 27.54 29.34
CA PHE A 90 19.86 27.82 28.10
C PHE A 90 20.51 27.13 26.89
N PHE A 91 21.84 27.17 26.76
CA PHE A 91 22.55 26.48 25.67
C PHE A 91 22.46 24.96 25.76
N LEU A 92 22.57 24.39 26.97
CA LEU A 92 22.37 22.96 27.18
C LEU A 92 20.96 22.50 26.76
N GLY A 93 19.95 23.38 26.86
CA GLY A 93 18.60 23.10 26.40
C GLY A 93 18.55 22.77 24.91
N PHE A 94 19.23 23.56 24.07
CA PHE A 94 19.31 23.29 22.63
C PHE A 94 20.05 21.99 22.30
N ILE A 95 21.08 21.65 23.08
CA ILE A 95 21.80 20.38 22.94
C ILE A 95 20.87 19.20 23.25
N CYS A 96 20.07 19.27 24.33
CA CYS A 96 19.09 18.24 24.66
C CYS A 96 18.07 18.03 23.53
N VAL A 97 17.55 19.12 22.95
CA VAL A 97 16.64 19.04 21.79
C VAL A 97 17.32 18.37 20.61
N GLY A 98 18.53 18.81 20.23
CA GLY A 98 19.27 18.24 19.11
C GLY A 98 19.52 16.74 19.26
N LEU A 99 19.90 16.29 20.47
CA LEU A 99 20.08 14.87 20.77
C LEU A 99 18.78 14.08 20.69
N ALA A 100 17.68 14.62 21.22
CA ALA A 100 16.37 13.97 21.17
C ALA A 100 15.89 13.77 19.73
N TYR A 101 16.02 14.80 18.89
CA TYR A 101 15.70 14.70 17.46
C TYR A 101 16.63 13.72 16.72
N GLY A 102 17.93 13.76 17.00
CA GLY A 102 18.90 12.84 16.41
C GLY A 102 18.61 11.37 16.74
N LEU A 103 18.28 11.08 18.00
CA LEU A 103 17.91 9.73 18.44
C LEU A 103 16.59 9.26 17.81
N ALA A 104 15.58 10.13 17.74
CA ALA A 104 14.30 9.80 17.11
C ALA A 104 14.47 9.49 15.61
N TYR A 105 15.27 10.30 14.90
CA TYR A 105 15.58 10.07 13.49
C TYR A 105 16.34 8.76 13.28
N TRP A 106 17.34 8.48 14.12
CA TRP A 106 18.12 7.23 14.06
C TRP A 106 17.25 5.99 14.31
N ALA A 107 16.35 6.05 15.31
CA ALA A 107 15.42 4.96 15.59
C ALA A 107 14.43 4.70 14.44
N LEU A 108 13.97 5.77 13.77
CA LEU A 108 13.13 5.65 12.59
C LEU A 108 13.89 4.99 11.42
N ALA A 109 15.14 5.41 11.19
CA ALA A 109 15.98 4.83 10.15
C ALA A 109 16.25 3.34 10.36
N LEU A 110 16.50 2.90 11.61
CA LEU A 110 16.64 1.48 11.95
C LEU A 110 15.37 0.68 11.69
N SER A 111 14.20 1.26 12.00
CA SER A 111 12.92 0.60 11.79
C SER A 111 12.63 0.40 10.30
N ALA A 112 12.94 1.40 9.48
CA ALA A 112 12.75 1.34 8.03
C ALA A 112 13.61 0.25 7.37
N ASP A 113 14.88 0.14 7.77
CA ASP A 113 15.83 -0.85 7.24
C ASP A 113 15.39 -2.30 7.55
N SER A 114 14.92 -2.53 8.77
CA SER A 114 14.40 -3.85 9.18
C SER A 114 13.13 -4.28 8.44
N GLY A 115 12.24 -3.34 8.12
CA GLY A 115 10.99 -3.61 7.40
C GLY A 115 11.23 -3.98 5.94
N LEU A 116 12.14 -3.27 5.27
CA LEU A 116 12.49 -3.52 3.87
C LEU A 116 13.09 -4.92 3.68
N HIS A 117 14.01 -5.33 4.56
CA HIS A 117 14.61 -6.67 4.48
C HIS A 117 13.62 -7.80 4.77
N ALA A 118 12.66 -7.59 5.68
CA ALA A 118 11.63 -8.58 5.94
C ALA A 118 10.72 -8.78 4.72
N GLU A 119 10.25 -7.69 4.11
CA GLU A 119 9.36 -7.72 2.96
C GLU A 119 10.05 -8.33 1.72
N GLU A 120 11.32 -7.97 1.47
CA GLU A 120 12.13 -8.53 0.38
C GLU A 120 12.39 -10.04 0.58
N SER A 121 12.62 -10.47 1.83
CA SER A 121 12.82 -11.89 2.15
C SER A 121 11.55 -12.73 1.95
N GLU A 122 10.38 -12.16 2.29
CA GLU A 122 9.08 -12.82 2.11
C GLU A 122 8.71 -12.89 0.63
N GLU A 123 8.96 -11.82 -0.13
CA GLU A 123 8.76 -11.80 -1.58
C GLU A 123 9.67 -12.80 -2.30
N ALA A 124 10.95 -12.90 -1.93
CA ALA A 124 11.88 -13.87 -2.49
C ALA A 124 11.47 -15.31 -2.16
N ALA A 125 11.04 -15.58 -0.91
CA ALA A 125 10.57 -16.89 -0.49
C ALA A 125 9.26 -17.30 -1.21
N PHE A 126 8.33 -16.35 -1.34
CA PHE A 126 7.07 -16.53 -2.04
C PHE A 126 7.28 -16.78 -3.53
N THR A 127 8.02 -15.91 -4.20
CA THR A 127 8.36 -16.03 -5.62
C THR A 127 9.09 -17.36 -5.87
N GLY A 128 10.00 -17.74 -4.97
CA GLY A 128 10.68 -19.04 -4.99
C GLY A 128 9.77 -20.26 -4.78
N SER A 129 8.55 -20.10 -4.25
CA SER A 129 7.63 -21.22 -3.97
C SER A 129 6.95 -21.75 -5.23
N TYR A 130 6.35 -20.87 -6.06
CA TYR A 130 5.82 -21.29 -7.36
C TYR A 130 6.93 -21.38 -8.40
N LEU A 131 7.98 -20.53 -8.41
CA LEU A 131 9.10 -20.66 -9.36
C LEU A 131 9.82 -22.01 -9.28
N ARG A 132 9.84 -22.67 -8.11
CA ARG A 132 10.37 -24.03 -7.98
C ARG A 132 9.52 -25.12 -8.62
N ARG A 133 8.23 -24.88 -8.87
CA ARG A 133 7.36 -25.86 -9.53
C ARG A 133 7.85 -26.10 -10.95
N GLU A 134 8.28 -27.31 -11.27
CA GLU A 134 8.74 -27.60 -12.64
C GLU A 134 7.60 -27.34 -13.63
N VAL A 135 7.82 -26.42 -14.57
CA VAL A 135 6.84 -26.14 -15.62
C VAL A 135 6.88 -27.32 -16.57
N MET A 136 5.72 -27.94 -16.76
CA MET A 136 5.60 -29.06 -17.68
C MET A 136 5.79 -28.52 -19.09
N THR A 137 6.90 -28.88 -19.73
CA THR A 137 7.23 -28.41 -21.08
C THR A 137 7.02 -29.50 -22.12
N SER A 138 7.02 -30.78 -21.74
CA SER A 138 6.86 -31.85 -22.71
C SER A 138 5.40 -32.04 -23.12
N LYS A 139 5.19 -32.24 -24.42
CA LYS A 139 3.87 -32.47 -25.01
C LYS A 139 3.15 -33.67 -24.40
N GLU A 140 3.90 -34.73 -24.09
CA GLU A 140 3.34 -35.97 -23.54
C GLU A 140 2.89 -35.81 -22.09
N GLU A 141 3.66 -35.10 -21.25
CA GLU A 141 3.26 -34.82 -19.87
C GLU A 141 2.03 -33.94 -19.81
N LEU A 142 1.97 -32.90 -20.64
CA LEU A 142 0.81 -32.02 -20.74
C LEU A 142 -0.44 -32.79 -21.15
N LYS A 143 -0.35 -33.70 -22.14
CA LYS A 143 -1.48 -34.54 -22.55
C LYS A 143 -1.94 -35.55 -21.50
N LYS A 144 -1.06 -35.98 -20.59
CA LYS A 144 -1.41 -36.89 -19.49
C LYS A 144 -2.10 -36.19 -18.33
N LYS A 145 -1.72 -34.94 -18.04
CA LYS A 145 -2.22 -34.18 -16.88
C LYS A 145 -3.39 -33.26 -17.19
N LEU A 146 -3.43 -32.68 -18.39
CA LEU A 146 -4.50 -31.78 -18.80
C LEU A 146 -5.64 -32.56 -19.43
N THR A 147 -6.87 -32.08 -19.21
CA THR A 147 -8.02 -32.54 -20.01
C THR A 147 -7.83 -32.12 -21.48
N PRO A 148 -8.50 -32.80 -22.44
CA PRO A 148 -8.42 -32.43 -23.85
C PRO A 148 -8.78 -30.97 -24.13
N LEU A 149 -9.75 -30.41 -23.40
CA LEU A 149 -10.14 -29.00 -23.53
C LEU A 149 -9.06 -28.06 -22.98
N GLN A 150 -8.52 -28.33 -21.79
CA GLN A 150 -7.43 -27.53 -21.22
C GLN A 150 -6.19 -27.54 -22.13
N TYR A 151 -5.83 -28.70 -22.69
CA TYR A 151 -4.72 -28.81 -23.64
C TYR A 151 -4.99 -27.98 -24.91
N ARG A 152 -6.16 -28.16 -25.53
CA ARG A 152 -6.54 -27.42 -26.74
C ARG A 152 -6.53 -25.90 -26.51
N VAL A 153 -7.07 -25.43 -25.39
CA VAL A 153 -7.10 -24.00 -25.06
C VAL A 153 -5.68 -23.49 -24.81
N THR A 154 -4.95 -24.08 -23.86
CA THR A 154 -3.65 -23.53 -23.41
C THR A 154 -2.53 -23.69 -24.45
N GLN A 155 -2.49 -24.80 -25.19
CA GLN A 155 -1.37 -25.15 -26.07
C GLN A 155 -1.66 -24.92 -27.56
N GLU A 156 -2.93 -24.99 -27.97
CA GLU A 156 -3.34 -24.86 -29.38
C GLU A 156 -4.11 -23.56 -29.66
N ASN A 157 -4.07 -22.60 -28.72
CA ASN A 157 -4.80 -21.33 -28.75
C ASN A 157 -6.31 -21.51 -29.02
N GLY A 158 -6.89 -22.59 -28.51
CA GLY A 158 -8.31 -22.85 -28.61
C GLY A 158 -9.15 -21.90 -27.75
N THR A 159 -10.46 -21.89 -28.00
CA THR A 159 -11.43 -21.15 -27.19
C THR A 159 -12.55 -22.09 -26.76
N GLU A 160 -12.87 -22.09 -25.47
CA GLU A 160 -13.98 -22.89 -24.93
C GLU A 160 -15.34 -22.26 -25.27
N LYS A 161 -16.44 -23.02 -25.08
CA LYS A 161 -17.78 -22.51 -25.38
C LYS A 161 -18.21 -21.44 -24.37
N PRO A 162 -18.90 -20.36 -24.83
CA PRO A 162 -19.48 -19.38 -23.91
C PRO A 162 -20.58 -20.03 -23.06
N PHE A 163 -20.70 -19.62 -21.80
CA PHE A 163 -21.69 -20.08 -20.81
C PHE A 163 -21.67 -21.58 -20.47
N ASP A 164 -20.80 -22.36 -21.12
CA ASP A 164 -20.59 -23.79 -20.89
C ASP A 164 -19.14 -24.02 -20.47
N ASN A 165 -18.78 -23.42 -19.34
CA ASN A 165 -17.45 -23.50 -18.76
C ASN A 165 -17.50 -23.34 -17.22
N ALA A 166 -16.39 -23.62 -16.55
CA ALA A 166 -16.38 -23.79 -15.10
C ALA A 166 -16.50 -22.48 -14.30
N TYR A 167 -16.04 -21.34 -14.86
CA TYR A 167 -15.84 -20.13 -14.06
C TYR A 167 -16.59 -18.89 -14.55
N TRP A 168 -17.37 -18.95 -15.63
CA TRP A 168 -18.14 -17.79 -16.09
C TRP A 168 -19.02 -17.21 -14.97
N ASN A 169 -19.74 -18.06 -14.22
CA ASN A 169 -20.62 -17.68 -13.11
C ASN A 169 -20.02 -17.94 -11.71
N ASN A 170 -18.70 -18.12 -11.59
CA ASN A 170 -18.08 -18.27 -10.27
C ASN A 170 -17.99 -16.90 -9.57
N HIS A 171 -18.48 -16.84 -8.33
CA HIS A 171 -18.48 -15.64 -7.47
C HIS A 171 -17.75 -15.85 -6.12
N ARG A 172 -17.09 -17.00 -5.94
CA ARG A 172 -16.37 -17.30 -4.69
C ARG A 172 -15.14 -16.41 -4.55
N GLN A 173 -14.81 -16.02 -3.32
CA GLN A 173 -13.55 -15.34 -3.01
C GLN A 173 -12.37 -16.29 -3.19
N GLY A 174 -11.30 -15.81 -3.80
CA GLY A 174 -10.13 -16.60 -4.18
C GLY A 174 -9.43 -16.05 -5.43
N ILE A 175 -8.38 -16.76 -5.86
CA ILE A 175 -7.59 -16.39 -7.03
C ILE A 175 -7.69 -17.46 -8.13
N TYR A 176 -7.37 -17.06 -9.35
CA TYR A 176 -7.27 -17.91 -10.51
C TYR A 176 -5.80 -18.00 -10.92
N VAL A 177 -5.27 -19.21 -10.92
CA VAL A 177 -3.88 -19.51 -11.31
C VAL A 177 -3.87 -20.21 -12.66
N ASP A 178 -2.76 -20.13 -13.38
CA ASP A 178 -2.54 -20.91 -14.60
C ASP A 178 -2.66 -22.41 -14.30
N VAL A 179 -3.47 -23.12 -15.07
CA VAL A 179 -3.65 -24.57 -14.89
C VAL A 179 -2.35 -25.36 -15.17
N VAL A 180 -1.42 -24.80 -15.94
CA VAL A 180 -0.15 -25.45 -16.30
C VAL A 180 0.94 -25.18 -15.27
N SER A 181 1.27 -23.92 -15.01
CA SER A 181 2.36 -23.56 -14.09
C SER A 181 1.91 -23.30 -12.64
N GLY A 182 0.62 -23.02 -12.43
CA GLY A 182 0.09 -22.49 -11.18
C GLY A 182 0.60 -21.09 -10.84
N GLU A 183 1.14 -20.35 -11.81
CA GLU A 183 1.40 -18.92 -11.70
C GLU A 183 0.08 -18.16 -11.41
N PRO A 184 0.04 -17.25 -10.44
CA PRO A 184 -1.17 -16.50 -10.09
C PRO A 184 -1.47 -15.44 -11.16
N LEU A 185 -2.70 -15.45 -11.69
CA LEU A 185 -3.08 -14.63 -12.85
C LEU A 185 -4.13 -13.58 -12.50
N PHE A 186 -5.25 -13.97 -11.90
CA PHE A 186 -6.40 -13.07 -11.68
C PHE A 186 -7.04 -13.25 -10.31
N SER A 187 -7.61 -12.18 -9.76
CA SER A 187 -8.35 -12.20 -8.49
C SER A 187 -9.85 -12.16 -8.73
N SER A 188 -10.61 -12.86 -7.89
CA SER A 188 -12.08 -12.71 -7.86
C SER A 188 -12.53 -11.29 -7.49
N THR A 189 -11.71 -10.48 -6.81
CA THR A 189 -12.00 -9.06 -6.54
C THR A 189 -12.06 -8.21 -7.80
N ASP A 190 -11.35 -8.62 -8.84
CA ASP A 190 -11.28 -7.94 -10.13
C ASP A 190 -12.14 -8.64 -11.20
N LYS A 191 -12.82 -9.74 -10.84
CA LYS A 191 -13.78 -10.43 -11.70
C LYS A 191 -15.09 -9.64 -11.73
N PHE A 192 -15.70 -9.52 -12.91
CA PHE A 192 -17.00 -8.88 -13.08
C PHE A 192 -17.88 -9.62 -14.09
N GLU A 193 -19.18 -9.33 -14.04
CA GLU A 193 -20.18 -9.89 -14.96
C GLU A 193 -20.20 -9.12 -16.27
N SER A 194 -19.48 -9.62 -17.28
CA SER A 194 -19.40 -9.00 -18.60
C SER A 194 -20.55 -9.38 -19.54
N GLY A 195 -21.26 -10.48 -19.24
CA GLY A 195 -22.29 -11.03 -20.12
C GLY A 195 -21.75 -11.72 -21.39
N THR A 196 -20.42 -11.91 -21.52
CA THR A 196 -19.84 -12.55 -22.72
C THR A 196 -19.87 -14.08 -22.68
N GLY A 197 -20.06 -14.66 -21.50
CA GLY A 197 -20.06 -16.11 -21.30
C GLY A 197 -18.70 -16.71 -20.93
N TRP A 198 -17.67 -15.88 -20.72
CA TRP A 198 -16.36 -16.28 -20.19
C TRP A 198 -16.02 -15.45 -18.95
N PRO A 199 -15.25 -16.00 -17.98
CA PRO A 199 -14.79 -15.21 -16.84
C PRO A 199 -14.02 -13.98 -17.33
N SER A 200 -14.42 -12.82 -16.81
CA SER A 200 -13.91 -11.52 -17.24
C SER A 200 -13.35 -10.75 -16.06
N PHE A 201 -12.14 -10.20 -16.23
CA PHE A 201 -11.41 -9.49 -15.19
C PHE A 201 -11.02 -8.08 -15.65
N THR A 202 -10.88 -7.14 -14.73
CA THR A 202 -10.47 -5.76 -15.03
C THR A 202 -8.95 -5.59 -15.13
N LYS A 203 -8.20 -6.46 -14.45
CA LYS A 203 -6.72 -6.49 -14.43
C LYS A 203 -6.18 -7.85 -13.93
N PRO A 204 -4.94 -8.22 -14.29
CA PRO A 204 -4.22 -9.31 -13.62
C PRO A 204 -3.86 -8.95 -12.17
N ILE A 205 -3.60 -9.97 -11.34
CA ILE A 205 -3.05 -9.77 -9.97
C ILE A 205 -1.68 -9.11 -10.06
N GLU A 206 -0.86 -9.63 -10.98
CA GLU A 206 0.51 -9.20 -11.26
C GLU A 206 0.66 -9.01 -12.77
N PRO A 207 0.83 -7.77 -13.25
CA PRO A 207 1.02 -7.48 -14.67
C PRO A 207 2.15 -8.29 -15.32
N GLU A 208 3.20 -8.59 -14.58
CA GLU A 208 4.37 -9.35 -15.02
C GLU A 208 4.09 -10.84 -15.30
N ASN A 209 3.04 -11.40 -14.71
CA ASN A 209 2.63 -12.80 -14.87
C ASN A 209 1.84 -13.03 -16.17
N VAL A 210 1.51 -11.96 -16.90
CA VAL A 210 0.83 -12.04 -18.20
C VAL A 210 1.65 -11.35 -19.30
N THR A 211 1.53 -11.86 -20.51
CA THR A 211 2.07 -11.21 -21.71
C THR A 211 0.93 -10.91 -22.66
N GLU A 212 0.91 -9.67 -23.13
CA GLU A 212 -0.04 -9.18 -24.12
C GLU A 212 0.63 -9.10 -25.48
N LYS A 213 0.03 -9.72 -26.49
CA LYS A 213 0.54 -9.73 -27.86
C LYS A 213 -0.58 -9.36 -28.82
N GLU A 214 -0.33 -8.40 -29.71
CA GLU A 214 -1.30 -8.09 -30.77
C GLU A 214 -1.56 -9.33 -31.63
N ASP A 215 -2.81 -9.80 -31.65
CA ASP A 215 -3.33 -10.81 -32.56
C ASP A 215 -3.96 -10.11 -33.77
N ARG A 216 -3.40 -10.39 -34.95
CA ARG A 216 -3.89 -9.88 -36.24
C ARG A 216 -4.76 -10.89 -36.99
N SER A 217 -5.11 -12.00 -36.36
CA SER A 217 -5.97 -13.03 -36.93
C SER A 217 -7.43 -12.55 -36.98
N PHE A 218 -8.15 -12.89 -38.04
CA PHE A 218 -9.61 -12.63 -38.22
C PHE A 218 -10.05 -11.16 -38.16
N PHE A 219 -9.59 -10.29 -39.07
CA PHE A 219 -10.14 -8.94 -39.41
C PHE A 219 -10.44 -7.96 -38.25
N THR A 220 -10.14 -8.31 -37.01
CA THR A 220 -10.36 -7.55 -35.77
C THR A 220 -9.02 -7.49 -35.05
N ARG A 221 -8.59 -6.31 -34.62
CA ARG A 221 -7.43 -6.18 -33.73
C ARG A 221 -7.83 -6.66 -32.34
N ARG A 222 -7.37 -7.84 -31.95
CA ARG A 222 -7.50 -8.34 -30.57
C ARG A 222 -6.11 -8.41 -29.96
N THR A 223 -5.98 -8.25 -28.65
CA THR A 223 -4.71 -8.45 -27.97
C THR A 223 -4.79 -9.79 -27.23
N GLU A 224 -4.04 -10.77 -27.71
CA GLU A 224 -3.92 -12.09 -27.07
C GLU A 224 -3.23 -11.95 -25.71
N VAL A 225 -3.74 -12.67 -24.72
CA VAL A 225 -3.17 -12.75 -23.38
C VAL A 225 -2.65 -14.16 -23.14
N LYS A 226 -1.39 -14.27 -22.72
CA LYS A 226 -0.75 -15.53 -22.32
C LYS A 226 -0.18 -15.43 -20.91
N SER A 227 -0.09 -16.55 -20.20
CA SER A 227 0.70 -16.62 -18.96
C SER A 227 2.18 -16.43 -19.29
N LYS A 228 2.92 -15.68 -18.47
CA LYS A 228 4.33 -15.40 -18.72
C LYS A 228 5.16 -16.67 -18.69
N ARG A 229 4.89 -17.56 -17.74
CA ARG A 229 5.78 -18.66 -17.43
C ARG A 229 5.56 -19.93 -18.26
N ALA A 230 4.31 -20.36 -18.42
CA ALA A 230 3.99 -21.54 -19.22
C ALA A 230 3.72 -21.21 -20.70
N HIS A 231 3.63 -19.93 -21.05
CA HIS A 231 3.13 -19.47 -22.35
C HIS A 231 1.75 -20.06 -22.73
N SER A 232 0.94 -20.44 -21.72
CA SER A 232 -0.43 -20.89 -21.90
C SER A 232 -1.25 -19.77 -22.54
N HIS A 233 -1.95 -20.07 -23.64
CA HIS A 233 -3.00 -19.19 -24.14
C HIS A 233 -4.13 -19.08 -23.10
N LEU A 234 -4.43 -17.85 -22.69
CA LEU A 234 -5.45 -17.56 -21.70
C LEU A 234 -6.73 -17.03 -22.36
N GLY A 235 -6.57 -16.09 -23.29
CA GLY A 235 -7.69 -15.45 -23.96
C GLY A 235 -7.27 -14.13 -24.59
N HIS A 236 -8.10 -13.10 -24.45
CA HIS A 236 -7.86 -11.78 -25.06
C HIS A 236 -8.26 -10.65 -24.13
N VAL A 237 -7.62 -9.49 -24.29
CA VAL A 237 -7.97 -8.24 -23.61
C VAL A 237 -8.61 -7.25 -24.60
N PHE A 238 -9.63 -6.55 -24.12
CA PHE A 238 -10.44 -5.58 -24.86
C PHE A 238 -10.56 -4.26 -24.07
N ASN A 239 -10.79 -3.16 -24.78
CA ASN A 239 -10.95 -1.80 -24.18
C ASN A 239 -12.42 -1.45 -23.89
N ASP A 240 -13.26 -2.45 -23.61
CA ASP A 240 -14.71 -2.32 -23.36
C ASP A 240 -15.08 -2.75 -21.92
N GLY A 241 -14.12 -2.68 -21.00
CA GLY A 241 -14.31 -3.01 -19.58
C GLY A 241 -14.85 -1.85 -18.75
N PRO A 242 -15.20 -2.11 -17.48
CA PRO A 242 -15.66 -1.07 -16.56
C PRO A 242 -14.51 -0.14 -16.13
N ALA A 243 -14.87 1.06 -15.66
CA ALA A 243 -13.93 1.93 -14.96
C ALA A 243 -13.40 1.25 -13.67
N PRO A 244 -12.18 1.56 -13.20
CA PRO A 244 -11.29 2.63 -13.69
C PRO A 244 -10.36 2.21 -14.84
N THR A 245 -10.13 0.91 -15.06
CA THR A 245 -9.14 0.47 -16.07
C THR A 245 -9.68 0.59 -17.49
N GLY A 246 -10.99 0.41 -17.69
CA GLY A 246 -11.59 0.32 -19.02
C GLY A 246 -11.22 -0.97 -19.75
N LEU A 247 -10.52 -1.89 -19.10
CA LEU A 247 -10.02 -3.13 -19.69
C LEU A 247 -10.90 -4.31 -19.30
N ARG A 248 -11.07 -5.23 -20.24
CA ARG A 248 -11.74 -6.51 -20.04
C ARG A 248 -10.84 -7.64 -20.50
N TYR A 249 -10.21 -8.32 -19.55
CA TYR A 249 -9.51 -9.58 -19.74
C TYR A 249 -10.54 -10.70 -19.83
N CYS A 250 -10.83 -11.15 -21.05
CA CYS A 250 -11.77 -12.24 -21.33
C CYS A 250 -11.01 -13.55 -21.45
N ILE A 251 -11.11 -14.40 -20.42
CA ILE A 251 -10.21 -15.53 -20.22
C ILE A 251 -10.98 -16.85 -20.31
N ASN A 252 -10.37 -17.89 -20.84
CA ASN A 252 -10.95 -19.24 -20.84
C ASN A 252 -10.83 -19.84 -19.43
N SER A 253 -11.92 -20.41 -18.90
CA SER A 253 -11.89 -21.19 -17.66
C SER A 253 -10.96 -22.39 -17.77
N ALA A 254 -10.89 -23.02 -18.94
CA ALA A 254 -10.00 -24.14 -19.22
C ALA A 254 -8.49 -23.79 -19.16
N SER A 255 -8.09 -22.52 -19.11
CA SER A 255 -6.70 -22.15 -18.82
C SER A 255 -6.45 -21.86 -17.34
N LEU A 256 -7.48 -21.92 -16.49
CA LEU A 256 -7.43 -21.49 -15.10
C LEU A 256 -7.69 -22.66 -14.13
N ARG A 257 -7.12 -22.54 -12.95
CA ARG A 257 -7.50 -23.29 -11.75
C ARG A 257 -7.86 -22.30 -10.65
N PHE A 258 -9.06 -22.44 -10.08
CA PHE A 258 -9.49 -21.59 -8.98
C PHE A 258 -8.98 -22.12 -7.64
N ILE A 259 -8.44 -21.23 -6.81
CA ILE A 259 -8.02 -21.49 -5.43
C ILE A 259 -8.89 -20.64 -4.52
N PRO A 260 -9.79 -21.24 -3.71
CA PRO A 260 -10.59 -20.52 -2.75
C PRO A 260 -9.73 -19.74 -1.75
N LYS A 261 -10.24 -18.61 -1.28
CA LYS A 261 -9.57 -17.77 -0.27
C LYS A 261 -9.10 -18.60 0.92
N GLU A 262 -9.94 -19.53 1.39
CA GLU A 262 -9.70 -20.37 2.58
C GLU A 262 -8.55 -21.37 2.41
N ASP A 263 -8.11 -21.64 1.18
CA ASP A 263 -7.04 -22.58 0.86
C ASP A 263 -5.76 -21.89 0.36
N LEU A 264 -5.74 -20.55 0.28
CA LEU A 264 -4.58 -19.79 -0.21
C LEU A 264 -3.32 -20.11 0.59
N GLU A 265 -3.36 -20.05 1.93
CA GLU A 265 -2.20 -20.37 2.75
C GLU A 265 -1.73 -21.81 2.57
N LYS A 266 -2.68 -22.76 2.58
CA LYS A 266 -2.39 -24.20 2.45
C LYS A 266 -1.72 -24.54 1.12
N GLU A 267 -2.13 -23.86 0.05
CA GLU A 267 -1.58 -24.07 -1.29
C GLU A 267 -0.34 -23.22 -1.60
N GLY A 268 0.15 -22.42 -0.64
CA GLY A 268 1.35 -21.59 -0.79
C GLY A 268 1.10 -20.23 -1.46
N TYR A 269 -0.14 -19.77 -1.49
CA TYR A 269 -0.61 -18.50 -2.05
C TYR A 269 -1.01 -17.46 -0.98
N GLY A 270 -0.56 -17.65 0.27
CA GLY A 270 -0.98 -16.87 1.44
C GLY A 270 -0.85 -15.35 1.27
N ARG A 271 0.15 -14.84 0.53
CA ARG A 271 0.34 -13.40 0.32
C ARG A 271 -0.84 -12.69 -0.34
N TYR A 272 -1.67 -13.43 -1.09
CA TYR A 272 -2.84 -12.88 -1.77
C TYR A 272 -4.07 -12.80 -0.88
N TRP A 273 -3.99 -13.28 0.38
CA TRP A 273 -5.05 -13.12 1.35
C TRP A 273 -5.47 -11.64 1.52
N LYS A 274 -4.47 -10.74 1.50
CA LYS A 274 -4.66 -9.28 1.62
C LYS A 274 -5.56 -8.67 0.55
N LEU A 275 -5.71 -9.31 -0.61
CA LEU A 275 -6.63 -8.85 -1.66
C LEU A 275 -8.10 -8.86 -1.19
N PHE A 276 -8.41 -9.65 -0.16
CA PHE A 276 -9.76 -9.85 0.34
C PHE A 276 -10.00 -9.22 1.71
N GLU A 277 -9.10 -8.34 2.16
CA GLU A 277 -9.29 -7.55 3.37
C GLU A 277 -10.22 -6.36 3.08
N PRO A 278 -11.10 -5.99 4.03
CA PRO A 278 -11.91 -4.79 3.88
C PRO A 278 -10.99 -3.56 3.88
N ILE A 279 -11.09 -2.74 2.83
CA ILE A 279 -10.39 -1.45 2.76
C ILE A 279 -10.78 -0.63 3.99
N PRO A 280 -9.84 -0.14 4.82
CA PRO A 280 -10.16 0.72 5.94
C PRO A 280 -10.90 1.96 5.40
N LYS A 281 -12.10 2.19 5.92
CA LYS A 281 -12.93 3.35 5.59
C LYS A 281 -12.47 4.59 6.36
#